data_AF-A0A953FAV1-F1
#
_entry.id   AF-A0A953FAV1-F1
#
_cell.length_a   1.000
_cell.length_b   1.000
_cell.length_c   1.000
_cell.angle_alpha   90.00
_cell.angle_beta   90.00
_cell.angle_gamma   90.00
#
_symmetry.space_group_name_H-M   'P 1'
#
loop_
_entity.id
_entity.type
_entity.pdbx_description
1 polymer ?
#
loop_
_entity_poly.entity_id
_entity_poly.type
_entity_poly.pdbx_seq_one_letter_code
_entity_poly.pdbx_strand_id
1 'polypeptide(L)'
;MKKQILSLCFLLLIQIARAQIKVEDFYRPKDGKDDAPSIQRAMNYIDSLGHGTVEFSGTKNYLLDSPIELPRYSKAGRRIIILNGNGCSITGKSGNDIFRRIPADQKEALDKMMSTRFLIRDFSFQGGKTAINLGASYGSAIENCNFTAPEDAAIDVQFGLSTSIRHCSVTNPKKDAFVLRCGNDWGGNTNNSQSNHSVIEMCRVYATKTTESSFKILGSGGVVLRDVISEGSNEANYSVYFDRLNSTTVRMFTAENFHLEHAPKIAGIYLNHTGIATIDGLFAQLSYKDFPLIMAAAGAEQITLRNIPHHVDGMVLYSGNNEVPWRLEYCHKSFYQAENWRVKTAKGCESKTPFYFSGIGGKFQIGQKYGK
;
A
#
# COMPACT_ATOMS: atom_id res chain seq x y z
N MET A 1 41.86 3.34 -35.67
CA MET A 1 40.75 4.19 -35.15
C MET A 1 39.35 3.68 -35.54
N LYS A 2 38.92 3.63 -36.81
CA LYS A 2 37.57 3.16 -37.21
C LYS A 2 37.21 1.72 -36.75
N LYS A 3 38.13 0.74 -36.85
CA LYS A 3 37.89 -0.65 -36.39
C LYS A 3 37.77 -0.79 -34.87
N GLN A 4 38.50 0.01 -34.10
CA GLN A 4 38.45 -0.01 -32.63
C GLN A 4 37.16 0.61 -32.10
N ILE A 5 36.65 1.68 -32.73
CA ILE A 5 35.35 2.26 -32.41
C ILE A 5 34.22 1.27 -32.72
N LEU A 6 34.28 0.56 -33.85
CA LEU A 6 33.28 -0.44 -34.23
C LEU A 6 33.24 -1.64 -33.24
N SER A 7 34.39 -2.15 -32.81
CA SER A 7 34.46 -3.22 -31.80
C SER A 7 33.99 -2.76 -30.42
N LEU A 8 34.27 -1.52 -30.03
CA LEU A 8 33.82 -0.98 -28.75
C LEU A 8 32.30 -0.78 -28.73
N CYS A 9 31.71 -0.27 -29.82
CA CYS A 9 30.25 -0.18 -29.98
C CYS A 9 29.59 -1.56 -29.96
N PHE A 10 30.20 -2.57 -30.59
CA PHE A 10 29.66 -3.93 -30.60
C PHE A 10 29.72 -4.59 -29.21
N LEU A 11 30.81 -4.40 -28.46
CA LEU A 11 30.94 -4.88 -27.07
C LEU A 11 29.96 -4.16 -26.12
N LEU A 12 29.75 -2.86 -26.29
CA LEU A 12 28.78 -2.09 -25.51
C LEU A 12 27.34 -2.56 -25.80
N LEU A 13 27.01 -2.81 -27.07
CA LEU A 13 25.72 -3.38 -27.49
C LEU A 13 25.50 -4.78 -26.92
N ILE A 14 26.53 -5.63 -26.87
CA ILE A 14 26.44 -6.97 -26.26
C ILE A 14 26.25 -6.88 -24.73
N GLN A 15 26.90 -5.95 -24.06
CA GLN A 15 26.73 -5.75 -22.61
C GLN A 15 25.32 -5.24 -22.27
N ILE A 16 24.80 -4.27 -23.04
CA ILE A 16 23.44 -3.74 -22.87
C ILE A 16 22.40 -4.82 -23.18
N ALA A 17 22.59 -5.61 -24.24
CA ALA A 17 21.70 -6.72 -24.60
C ALA A 17 21.68 -7.86 -23.58
N ARG A 18 22.70 -8.00 -22.73
CA ARG A 18 22.73 -9.01 -21.66
C ARG A 18 21.91 -8.63 -20.43
N ALA A 19 21.63 -7.35 -20.22
CA ALA A 19 20.90 -6.87 -19.05
C ALA A 19 19.38 -6.75 -19.28
N GLN A 20 18.88 -7.07 -20.47
CA GLN A 20 17.46 -7.02 -20.81
C GLN A 20 17.08 -8.32 -21.52
N ILE A 21 16.10 -9.04 -20.97
CA ILE A 21 15.64 -10.33 -21.53
C ILE A 21 14.15 -10.30 -21.76
N LYS A 22 13.65 -11.01 -22.77
CA LYS A 22 12.21 -11.15 -23.00
C LYS A 22 11.71 -12.47 -22.47
N VAL A 23 10.52 -12.49 -21.88
CA VAL A 23 9.88 -13.74 -21.42
C VAL A 23 9.70 -14.73 -22.58
N GLU A 24 9.37 -14.24 -23.76
CA GLU A 24 9.13 -15.05 -24.98
C GLU A 24 10.34 -15.90 -25.37
N ASP A 25 11.56 -15.42 -25.12
CA ASP A 25 12.79 -16.14 -25.44
C ASP A 25 12.96 -17.41 -24.60
N PHE A 26 12.18 -17.54 -23.52
CA PHE A 26 12.19 -18.70 -22.63
C PHE A 26 11.01 -19.64 -22.86
N TYR A 27 10.09 -19.36 -23.79
CA TYR A 27 8.95 -20.22 -24.07
C TYR A 27 9.38 -21.62 -24.57
N ARG A 28 8.66 -22.67 -24.17
CA ARG A 28 8.81 -24.01 -24.72
C ARG A 28 7.44 -24.55 -25.11
N PRO A 29 7.27 -25.16 -26.30
CA PRO A 29 5.98 -25.70 -26.74
C PRO A 29 5.31 -26.66 -25.74
N LYS A 30 6.12 -27.39 -24.96
CA LYS A 30 5.64 -28.33 -23.95
C LYS A 30 4.99 -27.70 -22.71
N ASP A 31 5.16 -26.40 -22.48
CA ASP A 31 4.51 -25.71 -21.34
C ASP A 31 3.01 -25.50 -21.59
N GLY A 32 2.56 -25.62 -22.84
CA GLY A 32 1.16 -25.52 -23.20
C GLY A 32 0.63 -24.09 -23.04
N LYS A 33 -0.47 -23.95 -22.28
CA LYS A 33 -1.16 -22.67 -22.05
C LYS A 33 -0.71 -21.95 -20.77
N ASP A 34 0.00 -22.64 -19.88
CA ASP A 34 0.53 -22.03 -18.66
C ASP A 34 1.85 -21.34 -19.00
N ASP A 35 1.89 -20.02 -18.83
CA ASP A 35 3.07 -19.21 -19.08
C ASP A 35 4.03 -19.20 -17.89
N ALA A 36 3.60 -19.67 -16.72
CA ALA A 36 4.41 -19.61 -15.51
C ALA A 36 5.79 -20.29 -15.63
N PRO A 37 5.94 -21.47 -16.28
CA PRO A 37 7.25 -22.08 -16.48
C PRO A 37 8.20 -21.22 -17.33
N SER A 38 7.69 -20.48 -18.32
CA SER A 38 8.52 -19.61 -19.17
C SER A 38 8.99 -18.37 -18.42
N ILE A 39 8.09 -17.73 -17.66
CA ILE A 39 8.40 -16.57 -16.82
C ILE A 39 9.37 -16.98 -15.71
N GLN A 40 9.16 -18.12 -15.06
CA GLN A 40 10.07 -18.61 -14.01
C GLN A 40 11.47 -18.86 -14.58
N ARG A 41 11.61 -19.37 -15.81
CA ARG A 41 12.91 -19.53 -16.46
C ARG A 41 13.57 -18.18 -16.73
N ALA A 42 12.83 -17.17 -17.17
CA ALA A 42 13.34 -15.81 -17.31
C ALA A 42 13.82 -15.24 -15.96
N MET A 43 13.05 -15.43 -14.88
CA MET A 43 13.44 -15.01 -13.53
C MET A 43 14.70 -15.72 -13.02
N ASN A 44 14.83 -17.02 -13.28
CA ASN A 44 16.03 -17.77 -12.91
C ASN A 44 17.25 -17.27 -13.71
N TYR A 45 17.06 -16.91 -14.98
CA TYR A 45 18.13 -16.35 -15.80
C TYR A 45 18.56 -14.96 -15.29
N ILE A 46 17.62 -14.05 -15.00
CA ILE A 46 17.97 -12.72 -14.46
C ILE A 46 18.61 -12.82 -13.07
N ASP A 47 18.20 -13.78 -12.24
CA ASP A 47 18.86 -14.06 -10.96
C ASP A 47 20.31 -14.54 -11.15
N SER A 48 20.58 -15.29 -12.23
CA SER A 48 21.94 -15.71 -12.58
C SER A 48 22.85 -14.53 -12.96
N LEU A 49 22.29 -13.51 -13.62
CA LEU A 49 22.98 -12.27 -13.96
C LEU A 49 23.12 -11.31 -12.77
N GLY A 50 22.23 -11.44 -11.78
CA GLY A 50 22.21 -10.64 -10.56
C GLY A 50 21.64 -9.23 -10.73
N HIS A 51 21.33 -8.79 -11.94
CA HIS A 51 20.73 -7.50 -12.26
C HIS A 51 20.09 -7.52 -13.65
N GLY A 52 19.26 -6.52 -13.93
CA GLY A 52 18.73 -6.25 -15.26
C GLY A 52 17.20 -6.22 -15.30
N THR A 53 16.66 -6.32 -16.50
CA THR A 53 15.24 -6.17 -16.82
C THR A 53 14.68 -7.43 -17.46
N VAL A 54 13.53 -7.87 -16.96
CA VAL A 54 12.68 -8.85 -17.62
C VAL A 54 11.55 -8.10 -18.31
N GLU A 55 11.51 -8.20 -19.63
CA GLU A 55 10.52 -7.59 -20.50
C GLU A 55 9.41 -8.59 -20.81
N PHE A 56 8.18 -8.16 -20.58
CA PHE A 56 6.99 -8.85 -21.04
C PHE A 56 6.52 -8.19 -22.34
N SER A 57 5.96 -8.98 -23.25
CA SER A 57 5.28 -8.48 -24.44
C SER A 57 3.97 -7.80 -24.05
N GLY A 58 3.87 -6.51 -24.32
CA GLY A 58 2.68 -5.70 -24.04
C GLY A 58 1.38 -6.17 -24.70
N THR A 59 1.48 -6.99 -25.75
CA THR A 59 0.31 -7.48 -26.50
C THR A 59 -0.21 -8.82 -26.00
N LYS A 60 0.43 -9.42 -24.98
CA LYS A 60 0.11 -10.77 -24.51
C LYS A 60 -0.70 -10.73 -23.23
N ASN A 61 -1.64 -11.68 -23.10
CA ASN A 61 -2.20 -12.09 -21.82
C ASN A 61 -1.47 -13.36 -21.37
N TYR A 62 -0.74 -13.28 -20.27
CA TYR A 62 -0.05 -14.42 -19.68
C TYR A 62 -0.96 -15.13 -18.69
N LEU A 63 -1.09 -16.45 -18.80
CA LEU A 63 -1.91 -17.25 -17.89
C LEU A 63 -0.99 -17.97 -16.91
N LEU A 64 -1.19 -17.77 -15.61
CA LEU A 64 -0.37 -18.41 -14.58
C LEU A 64 -1.16 -19.39 -13.74
N ASP A 65 -0.83 -20.68 -13.87
CA ASP A 65 -1.37 -21.73 -13.01
C ASP A 65 -0.57 -21.92 -11.72
N SER A 66 0.58 -21.27 -11.58
CA SER A 66 1.45 -21.29 -10.40
C SER A 66 2.12 -19.94 -10.14
N PRO A 67 2.53 -19.65 -8.89
CA PRO A 67 3.26 -18.42 -8.58
C PRO A 67 4.62 -18.36 -9.26
N ILE A 68 5.05 -17.13 -9.57
CA ILE A 68 6.41 -16.83 -10.00
C ILE A 68 7.21 -16.39 -8.78
N GLU A 69 8.22 -17.19 -8.43
CA GLU A 69 9.17 -16.83 -7.38
C GLU A 69 10.18 -15.82 -7.93
N LEU A 70 10.17 -14.62 -7.36
CA LEU A 70 11.13 -13.58 -7.70
C LEU A 70 12.52 -13.91 -7.14
N PRO A 71 13.59 -13.44 -7.79
CA PRO A 71 14.97 -13.65 -7.37
C PRO A 71 15.22 -13.37 -5.86
N ARG A 72 15.64 -14.40 -5.11
CA ARG A 72 15.72 -14.33 -3.65
C ARG A 72 16.94 -13.58 -3.10
N TYR A 73 18.14 -13.84 -3.60
CA TYR A 73 19.38 -13.39 -2.93
C TYR A 73 20.28 -12.58 -3.85
N SER A 74 20.81 -11.47 -3.34
CA SER A 74 21.93 -10.83 -4.02
C SER A 74 23.19 -11.68 -3.85
N LYS A 75 23.88 -11.99 -4.95
CA LYS A 75 25.16 -12.72 -4.94
C LYS A 75 26.35 -11.81 -4.65
N ALA A 76 26.22 -10.51 -4.93
CA ALA A 76 27.22 -9.49 -4.63
C ALA A 76 26.56 -8.11 -4.55
N GLY A 77 26.84 -7.35 -3.50
CA GLY A 77 26.37 -5.98 -3.33
C GLY A 77 24.85 -5.83 -3.30
N ARG A 78 24.37 -4.61 -3.57
CA ARG A 78 22.94 -4.33 -3.74
C ARG A 78 22.55 -4.51 -5.20
N ARG A 79 21.39 -5.13 -5.45
CA ARG A 79 20.89 -5.36 -6.81
C ARG A 79 19.51 -4.80 -7.04
N ILE A 80 19.26 -4.45 -8.30
CA ILE A 80 17.98 -3.97 -8.81
C ILE A 80 17.55 -4.90 -9.93
N ILE A 81 16.33 -5.39 -9.84
CA ILE A 81 15.70 -6.21 -10.88
C ILE A 81 14.44 -5.49 -11.32
N ILE A 82 14.34 -5.25 -12.63
CA ILE A 82 13.22 -4.56 -13.23
C ILE A 82 12.31 -5.60 -13.89
N LEU A 83 11.03 -5.56 -13.57
CA LEU A 83 10.00 -6.31 -14.25
C LEU A 83 9.17 -5.28 -15.00
N ASN A 84 9.24 -5.33 -16.33
CA ASN A 84 8.56 -4.38 -17.18
C ASN A 84 7.45 -5.08 -17.96
N GLY A 85 6.20 -4.78 -17.59
CA GLY A 85 5.01 -5.38 -18.19
C GLY A 85 4.74 -4.89 -19.62
N ASN A 86 5.21 -3.69 -19.98
CA ASN A 86 4.90 -3.02 -21.25
C ASN A 86 3.38 -2.97 -21.56
N GLY A 87 2.53 -2.93 -20.53
CA GLY A 87 1.08 -2.93 -20.66
C GLY A 87 0.43 -4.31 -20.79
N CYS A 88 1.19 -5.40 -20.62
CA CYS A 88 0.66 -6.75 -20.73
C CYS A 88 -0.37 -7.06 -19.64
N SER A 89 -1.17 -8.11 -19.89
CA SER A 89 -2.08 -8.67 -18.90
C SER A 89 -1.51 -9.95 -18.30
N ILE A 90 -1.68 -10.15 -17.00
CA ILE A 90 -1.39 -11.41 -16.31
C ILE A 90 -2.65 -11.88 -15.60
N THR A 91 -3.13 -13.07 -15.96
CA THR A 91 -4.26 -13.72 -15.29
C THR A 91 -3.74 -14.77 -14.31
N GLY A 92 -3.88 -14.51 -13.02
CA GLY A 92 -3.48 -15.42 -11.96
C GLY A 92 -4.59 -16.41 -11.60
N LYS A 93 -4.23 -17.67 -11.42
CA LYS A 93 -5.13 -18.69 -10.88
C LYS A 93 -5.55 -18.37 -9.44
N SER A 94 -6.82 -18.57 -9.12
CA SER A 94 -7.39 -18.46 -7.77
C SER A 94 -6.56 -19.28 -6.76
N GLY A 95 -6.36 -18.73 -5.56
CA GLY A 95 -5.55 -19.33 -4.49
C GLY A 95 -4.02 -19.14 -4.62
N ASN A 96 -3.52 -18.71 -5.77
CA ASN A 96 -2.09 -18.51 -6.01
C ASN A 96 -1.69 -17.04 -6.02
N ASP A 97 -0.55 -16.74 -5.41
CA ASP A 97 0.12 -15.46 -5.64
C ASP A 97 0.62 -15.40 -7.10
N ILE A 98 0.70 -14.21 -7.71
CA ILE A 98 1.23 -14.05 -9.08
C ILE A 98 2.75 -13.86 -9.02
N PHE A 99 3.21 -12.73 -8.47
CA PHE A 99 4.61 -12.50 -8.15
C PHE A 99 4.84 -12.63 -6.66
N ARG A 100 5.74 -13.55 -6.28
CA ARG A 100 5.96 -13.91 -4.88
C ARG A 100 7.43 -13.90 -4.52
N ARG A 101 7.76 -13.35 -3.34
CA ARG A 101 9.07 -13.50 -2.70
C ARG A 101 8.93 -13.31 -1.21
N ILE A 102 8.73 -14.39 -0.48
CA ILE A 102 8.53 -14.36 0.98
C ILE A 102 9.66 -15.12 1.67
N PRO A 103 10.32 -14.51 2.68
CA PRO A 103 11.31 -15.20 3.50
C PRO A 103 10.72 -16.44 4.17
N ALA A 104 11.53 -17.46 4.38
CA ALA A 104 11.20 -18.60 5.21
C ALA A 104 11.29 -18.24 6.71
N ASP A 105 12.23 -17.37 7.07
CA ASP A 105 12.46 -16.94 8.45
C ASP A 105 13.10 -15.53 8.54
N GLN A 106 13.23 -15.02 9.78
CA GLN A 106 13.86 -13.73 10.06
C GLN A 106 15.33 -13.66 9.63
N LYS A 107 16.04 -14.79 9.65
CA LYS A 107 17.45 -14.84 9.32
C LYS A 107 17.65 -14.70 7.80
N GLU A 108 16.84 -15.38 6.99
CA GLU A 108 16.85 -15.21 5.53
C GLU A 108 16.51 -13.77 5.14
N ALA A 109 15.49 -13.20 5.79
CA ALA A 109 15.07 -11.82 5.54
C ALA A 109 16.24 -10.84 5.71
N LEU A 110 16.84 -10.80 6.91
CA LEU A 110 17.90 -9.86 7.27
C LEU A 110 19.22 -10.13 6.54
N ASP A 111 19.67 -11.39 6.53
CA ASP A 111 21.03 -11.72 6.06
C ASP A 111 21.13 -11.73 4.53
N LYS A 112 20.04 -12.03 3.82
CA LYS A 112 20.10 -12.41 2.40
C LYS A 112 19.19 -11.61 1.48
N MET A 113 18.00 -11.25 1.95
CA MET A 113 16.96 -10.72 1.07
C MET A 113 16.96 -9.19 0.95
N MET A 114 17.30 -8.46 2.02
CA MET A 114 17.25 -6.98 2.03
C MET A 114 18.14 -6.29 0.99
N SER A 115 19.14 -6.98 0.44
CA SER A 115 20.05 -6.46 -0.59
C SER A 115 19.48 -6.47 -2.01
N THR A 116 18.27 -6.98 -2.20
CA THR A 116 17.57 -7.01 -3.49
C THR A 116 16.35 -6.10 -3.45
N ARG A 117 16.22 -5.25 -4.46
CA ARG A 117 15.02 -4.47 -4.70
C ARG A 117 14.48 -4.66 -6.11
N PHE A 118 13.19 -4.40 -6.26
CA PHE A 118 12.45 -4.57 -7.49
C PHE A 118 11.87 -3.24 -7.95
N LEU A 119 11.84 -3.05 -9.27
CA LEU A 119 10.92 -2.13 -9.91
C LEU A 119 9.94 -2.97 -10.71
N ILE A 120 8.68 -3.04 -10.29
CA ILE A 120 7.62 -3.78 -10.98
C ILE A 120 6.68 -2.75 -11.59
N ARG A 121 6.60 -2.70 -12.92
CA ARG A 121 5.85 -1.63 -13.59
C ARG A 121 5.08 -2.05 -14.83
N ASP A 122 4.06 -1.26 -15.13
CA ASP A 122 3.30 -1.31 -16.39
C ASP A 122 2.63 -2.67 -16.64
N PHE A 123 2.04 -3.27 -15.60
CA PHE A 123 1.28 -4.53 -15.69
C PHE A 123 -0.22 -4.32 -15.46
N SER A 124 -1.05 -5.16 -16.07
CA SER A 124 -2.44 -5.36 -15.70
C SER A 124 -2.64 -6.77 -15.13
N PHE A 125 -2.95 -6.88 -13.84
CA PHE A 125 -3.20 -8.15 -13.16
C PHE A 125 -4.70 -8.43 -13.03
N GLN A 126 -5.09 -9.68 -13.27
CA GLN A 126 -6.45 -10.16 -13.11
C GLN A 126 -6.50 -11.42 -12.25
N GLY A 127 -7.35 -11.41 -11.22
CA GLY A 127 -7.51 -12.54 -10.31
C GLY A 127 -6.26 -12.78 -9.45
N GLY A 128 -5.99 -14.05 -9.15
CA GLY A 128 -4.96 -14.45 -8.20
C GLY A 128 -5.32 -14.17 -6.75
N LYS A 129 -4.65 -14.85 -5.82
CA LYS A 129 -4.75 -14.60 -4.39
C LYS A 129 -4.18 -13.22 -4.05
N THR A 130 -2.88 -13.06 -4.30
CA THR A 130 -2.17 -11.79 -4.21
C THR A 130 -1.36 -11.53 -5.47
N ALA A 131 -1.53 -10.38 -6.13
CA ALA A 131 -0.81 -10.13 -7.38
C ALA A 131 0.69 -9.88 -7.13
N ILE A 132 1.04 -9.06 -6.14
CA ILE A 132 2.44 -8.83 -5.75
C ILE A 132 2.56 -9.08 -4.24
N ASN A 133 3.23 -10.18 -3.87
CA ASN A 133 3.49 -10.55 -2.48
C ASN A 133 5.01 -10.50 -2.22
N LEU A 134 5.48 -9.41 -1.63
CA LEU A 134 6.90 -9.10 -1.48
C LEU A 134 7.32 -9.03 -0.01
N GLY A 135 8.32 -9.80 0.36
CA GLY A 135 8.94 -9.82 1.68
C GLY A 135 10.39 -9.35 1.65
N ALA A 136 10.83 -8.68 2.72
CA ALA A 136 12.22 -8.33 3.01
C ALA A 136 12.92 -7.65 1.83
N SER A 137 12.60 -6.36 1.63
CA SER A 137 13.22 -5.54 0.60
C SER A 137 13.44 -4.10 1.08
N TYR A 138 14.44 -3.42 0.52
CA TYR A 138 14.73 -2.02 0.79
C TYR A 138 14.66 -1.20 -0.50
N GLY A 139 13.72 -0.26 -0.58
CA GLY A 139 13.63 0.68 -1.68
C GLY A 139 13.05 0.10 -2.98
N SER A 140 12.18 -0.91 -2.88
CA SER A 140 11.42 -1.41 -4.03
C SER A 140 10.32 -0.44 -4.45
N ALA A 141 9.98 -0.47 -5.74
CA ALA A 141 8.95 0.38 -6.34
C ALA A 141 7.96 -0.46 -7.17
N ILE A 142 6.67 -0.14 -7.05
CA ILE A 142 5.58 -0.73 -7.84
C ILE A 142 4.83 0.42 -8.51
N GLU A 143 4.86 0.48 -9.84
CA GLU A 143 4.47 1.68 -10.59
C GLU A 143 3.51 1.35 -11.73
N ASN A 144 2.51 2.19 -11.97
CA ASN A 144 1.61 2.11 -13.14
C ASN A 144 0.95 0.73 -13.33
N CYS A 145 0.64 0.03 -12.25
CA CYS A 145 0.01 -1.29 -12.32
C CYS A 145 -1.51 -1.21 -12.08
N ASN A 146 -2.27 -1.99 -12.84
CA ASN A 146 -3.70 -2.17 -12.63
C ASN A 146 -3.98 -3.55 -12.05
N PHE A 147 -4.93 -3.65 -11.13
CA PHE A 147 -5.29 -4.90 -10.46
C PHE A 147 -6.80 -5.07 -10.46
N THR A 148 -7.29 -6.22 -10.90
CA THR A 148 -8.71 -6.53 -10.93
C THR A 148 -9.02 -7.80 -10.17
N ALA A 149 -9.91 -7.68 -9.18
CA ALA A 149 -10.45 -8.78 -8.39
C ALA A 149 -9.42 -9.72 -7.71
N PRO A 150 -8.34 -9.21 -7.07
CA PRO A 150 -7.50 -10.04 -6.21
C PRO A 150 -8.31 -10.60 -5.03
N GLU A 151 -7.98 -11.81 -4.57
CA GLU A 151 -8.73 -12.47 -3.51
C GLU A 151 -8.37 -11.97 -2.11
N ASP A 152 -7.07 -11.87 -1.83
CA ASP A 152 -6.55 -11.43 -0.53
C ASP A 152 -6.04 -9.99 -0.61
N ALA A 153 -5.13 -9.69 -1.54
CA ALA A 153 -4.57 -8.35 -1.72
C ALA A 153 -4.13 -8.08 -3.17
N ALA A 154 -4.19 -6.83 -3.64
CA ALA A 154 -3.51 -6.49 -4.90
C ALA A 154 -1.99 -6.49 -4.69
N ILE A 155 -1.56 -5.77 -3.65
CA ILE A 155 -0.16 -5.66 -3.25
C ILE A 155 -0.08 -5.92 -1.76
N ASP A 156 0.74 -6.89 -1.35
CA ASP A 156 1.11 -7.14 0.04
C ASP A 156 2.63 -7.07 0.17
N VAL A 157 3.11 -6.06 0.90
CA VAL A 157 4.54 -5.91 1.21
C VAL A 157 4.78 -6.09 2.70
N GLN A 158 5.62 -7.06 3.01
CA GLN A 158 6.05 -7.42 4.36
C GLN A 158 7.52 -7.02 4.56
N PHE A 159 7.82 -6.25 5.59
CA PHE A 159 9.20 -5.75 5.82
C PHE A 159 9.81 -5.07 4.57
N GLY A 160 9.01 -4.25 3.90
CA GLY A 160 9.45 -3.43 2.77
C GLY A 160 9.83 -2.04 3.26
N LEU A 161 11.10 -1.81 3.59
CA LEU A 161 11.59 -0.51 4.02
C LEU A 161 11.69 0.45 2.84
N SER A 162 11.21 1.69 3.01
CA SER A 162 11.27 2.72 1.97
C SER A 162 10.62 2.30 0.65
N THR A 163 9.54 1.51 0.71
CA THR A 163 8.81 1.04 -0.49
C THR A 163 7.98 2.16 -1.08
N SER A 164 7.91 2.24 -2.41
CA SER A 164 7.03 3.18 -3.12
C SER A 164 6.00 2.43 -3.96
N ILE A 165 4.71 2.77 -3.81
CA ILE A 165 3.62 2.28 -4.65
C ILE A 165 2.97 3.49 -5.31
N ARG A 166 3.06 3.61 -6.64
CA ARG A 166 2.68 4.84 -7.37
C ARG A 166 1.80 4.55 -8.56
N HIS A 167 0.83 5.42 -8.82
CA HIS A 167 -0.03 5.34 -10.02
C HIS A 167 -0.68 3.96 -10.22
N CYS A 168 -1.03 3.28 -9.12
CA CYS A 168 -1.64 1.96 -9.17
C CYS A 168 -3.15 2.07 -8.96
N SER A 169 -3.92 1.27 -9.70
CA SER A 169 -5.37 1.19 -9.52
C SER A 169 -5.82 -0.23 -9.19
N VAL A 170 -6.64 -0.36 -8.15
CA VAL A 170 -7.25 -1.64 -7.76
C VAL A 170 -8.75 -1.54 -7.94
N THR A 171 -9.31 -2.46 -8.72
CA THR A 171 -10.75 -2.55 -8.98
C THR A 171 -11.30 -3.86 -8.43
N ASN A 172 -12.36 -3.75 -7.65
CA ASN A 172 -13.10 -4.87 -7.07
C ASN A 172 -12.27 -5.86 -6.22
N PRO A 173 -11.38 -5.40 -5.30
CA PRO A 173 -10.65 -6.32 -4.43
C PRO A 173 -11.64 -7.10 -3.56
N LYS A 174 -11.45 -8.42 -3.42
CA LYS A 174 -12.35 -9.26 -2.61
C LYS A 174 -12.10 -9.08 -1.11
N LYS A 175 -10.90 -8.66 -0.71
CA LYS A 175 -10.52 -8.40 0.68
C LYS A 175 -9.74 -7.09 0.83
N ASP A 176 -8.43 -7.08 0.62
CA ASP A 176 -7.62 -5.87 0.72
C ASP A 176 -7.14 -5.41 -0.66
N ALA A 177 -6.84 -4.11 -0.81
CA ALA A 177 -6.18 -3.60 -2.00
C ALA A 177 -4.67 -3.45 -1.78
N PHE A 178 -4.24 -2.41 -1.07
CA PHE A 178 -2.83 -2.15 -0.78
C PHE A 178 -2.51 -2.45 0.68
N VAL A 179 -1.52 -3.33 0.93
CA VAL A 179 -1.11 -3.74 2.26
C VAL A 179 0.38 -3.50 2.47
N LEU A 180 0.72 -2.73 3.50
CA LEU A 180 2.08 -2.55 4.02
C LEU A 180 2.13 -3.06 5.45
N ARG A 181 2.92 -4.09 5.74
CA ARG A 181 2.93 -4.71 7.06
C ARG A 181 4.27 -5.23 7.54
N CYS A 182 4.32 -5.62 8.81
CA CYS A 182 5.43 -6.36 9.37
C CYS A 182 5.41 -7.85 8.95
N GLY A 183 6.57 -8.48 9.00
CA GLY A 183 6.85 -9.84 8.52
C GLY A 183 6.38 -10.99 9.41
N ASN A 184 5.19 -10.88 10.00
CA ASN A 184 4.70 -11.88 10.97
C ASN A 184 4.58 -13.30 10.39
N ASP A 185 4.37 -13.42 9.08
CA ASP A 185 4.16 -14.72 8.41
C ASP A 185 5.38 -15.65 8.45
N TRP A 186 6.56 -15.09 8.68
CA TRP A 186 7.85 -15.80 8.67
C TRP A 186 8.65 -15.54 9.95
N GLY A 187 7.96 -15.21 11.05
CA GLY A 187 8.57 -15.04 12.37
C GLY A 187 9.17 -13.66 12.63
N GLY A 188 8.97 -12.69 11.74
CA GLY A 188 9.19 -11.28 12.02
C GLY A 188 8.13 -10.70 12.96
N ASN A 189 8.38 -9.48 13.44
CA ASN A 189 7.45 -8.77 14.31
C ASN A 189 7.52 -7.25 14.10
N THR A 190 6.69 -6.54 14.88
CA THR A 190 6.48 -5.10 14.82
C THR A 190 7.65 -4.25 15.36
N ASN A 191 8.75 -4.90 15.77
CA ASN A 191 9.99 -4.25 16.24
C ASN A 191 11.19 -4.49 15.29
N ASN A 192 11.16 -5.52 14.44
CA ASN A 192 12.33 -5.93 13.64
C ASN A 192 12.04 -6.17 12.15
N SER A 193 10.80 -5.97 11.71
CA SER A 193 10.39 -6.32 10.33
C SER A 193 9.35 -5.36 9.76
N GLN A 194 9.32 -4.10 10.22
CA GLN A 194 8.30 -3.12 9.80
C GLN A 194 8.55 -2.60 8.37
N SER A 195 7.49 -2.25 7.65
CA SER A 195 7.58 -1.60 6.33
C SER A 195 7.73 -0.07 6.44
N ASN A 196 8.63 0.38 7.31
CA ASN A 196 8.77 1.79 7.67
C ASN A 196 9.15 2.70 6.50
N HIS A 197 8.72 3.96 6.59
CA HIS A 197 9.04 5.03 5.63
C HIS A 197 8.64 4.74 4.18
N SER A 198 7.58 3.95 4.01
CA SER A 198 7.00 3.65 2.71
C SER A 198 5.94 4.66 2.30
N VAL A 199 5.73 4.82 1.01
CA VAL A 199 4.75 5.76 0.43
C VAL A 199 3.82 5.03 -0.53
N ILE A 200 2.52 5.30 -0.39
CA ILE A 200 1.51 4.96 -1.40
C ILE A 200 0.98 6.28 -1.94
N GLU A 201 1.18 6.55 -3.22
CA GLU A 201 0.82 7.85 -3.81
C GLU A 201 0.14 7.76 -5.17
N MET A 202 -0.79 8.68 -5.43
CA MET A 202 -1.51 8.77 -6.71
C MET A 202 -2.20 7.43 -7.08
N CYS A 203 -2.72 6.74 -6.07
CA CYS A 203 -3.34 5.42 -6.21
C CYS A 203 -4.85 5.49 -6.00
N ARG A 204 -5.58 4.58 -6.64
CA ARG A 204 -7.05 4.50 -6.58
C ARG A 204 -7.51 3.11 -6.19
N VAL A 205 -8.52 3.02 -5.34
CA VAL A 205 -9.24 1.77 -5.06
C VAL A 205 -10.74 1.94 -5.30
N TYR A 206 -11.31 1.08 -6.17
CA TYR A 206 -12.75 0.89 -6.32
C TYR A 206 -13.18 -0.36 -5.54
N ALA A 207 -13.70 -0.16 -4.33
CA ALA A 207 -14.03 -1.20 -3.38
C ALA A 207 -15.35 -1.92 -3.70
N THR A 208 -15.44 -3.18 -3.28
CA THR A 208 -16.67 -3.97 -3.31
C THR A 208 -17.23 -4.17 -1.89
N LYS A 209 -18.41 -4.78 -1.80
CA LYS A 209 -19.05 -5.11 -0.51
C LYS A 209 -18.24 -6.06 0.37
N THR A 210 -17.28 -6.80 -0.18
CA THR A 210 -16.43 -7.72 0.59
C THR A 210 -15.08 -7.09 0.95
N THR A 211 -14.76 -5.92 0.40
CA THR A 211 -13.50 -5.24 0.69
C THR A 211 -13.40 -4.90 2.18
N GLU A 212 -12.38 -5.43 2.84
CA GLU A 212 -12.03 -5.06 4.20
C GLU A 212 -11.38 -3.68 4.21
N SER A 213 -10.36 -3.44 3.37
CA SER A 213 -9.70 -2.15 3.35
C SER A 213 -9.11 -1.77 1.98
N SER A 214 -9.18 -0.48 1.66
CA SER A 214 -8.51 0.05 0.47
C SER A 214 -7.00 0.21 0.71
N PHE A 215 -6.63 0.77 1.86
CA PHE A 215 -5.24 0.95 2.29
C PHE A 215 -5.06 0.39 3.70
N LYS A 216 -4.25 -0.65 3.84
CA LYS A 216 -3.97 -1.34 5.11
C LYS A 216 -2.52 -1.17 5.52
N ILE A 217 -2.29 -0.68 6.73
CA ILE A 217 -0.96 -0.48 7.29
C ILE A 217 -0.90 -1.17 8.65
N LEU A 218 -0.05 -2.18 8.81
CA LEU A 218 0.04 -2.97 10.04
C LEU A 218 1.47 -3.01 10.58
N GLY A 219 1.68 -2.58 11.81
CA GLY A 219 2.99 -2.62 12.47
C GLY A 219 4.08 -1.89 11.68
N SER A 220 3.73 -0.81 10.97
CA SER A 220 4.65 -0.05 10.11
C SER A 220 4.45 1.46 10.31
N GLY A 221 5.55 2.21 10.43
CA GLY A 221 5.56 3.63 10.80
C GLY A 221 6.31 4.53 9.83
N GLY A 222 6.03 5.82 9.91
CA GLY A 222 6.50 6.80 8.92
C GLY A 222 5.88 6.60 7.54
N VAL A 223 4.78 5.85 7.45
CA VAL A 223 4.08 5.59 6.20
C VAL A 223 3.27 6.81 5.80
N VAL A 224 3.33 7.15 4.51
CA VAL A 224 2.58 8.26 3.93
C VAL A 224 1.63 7.73 2.86
N LEU A 225 0.35 8.09 2.96
CA LEU A 225 -0.62 8.02 1.87
C LEU A 225 -0.74 9.42 1.28
N ARG A 226 -0.58 9.58 -0.04
CA ARG A 226 -0.61 10.91 -0.69
C ARG A 226 -1.39 10.89 -1.99
N ASP A 227 -2.26 11.87 -2.20
CA ASP A 227 -3.01 12.02 -3.46
C ASP A 227 -3.77 10.73 -3.84
N VAL A 228 -4.33 10.03 -2.85
CA VAL A 228 -5.00 8.74 -3.04
C VAL A 228 -6.52 8.88 -3.11
N ILE A 229 -7.19 7.91 -3.74
CA ILE A 229 -8.65 7.86 -3.88
C ILE A 229 -9.17 6.52 -3.38
N SER A 230 -10.25 6.56 -2.59
CA SER A 230 -11.04 5.38 -2.20
C SER A 230 -12.51 5.63 -2.48
N GLU A 231 -13.11 4.74 -3.27
CA GLU A 231 -14.48 4.84 -3.77
C GLU A 231 -15.10 3.45 -3.90
N GLY A 232 -16.36 3.39 -4.35
CA GLY A 232 -17.08 2.15 -4.61
C GLY A 232 -18.15 1.85 -3.56
N SER A 233 -18.15 0.64 -3.04
CA SER A 233 -19.23 0.12 -2.18
C SER A 233 -19.14 0.63 -0.73
N ASN A 234 -20.23 1.24 -0.24
CA ASN A 234 -20.41 1.61 1.17
C ASN A 234 -20.35 0.41 2.15
N GLU A 235 -20.54 -0.81 1.66
CA GLU A 235 -20.42 -2.04 2.49
C GLU A 235 -18.96 -2.45 2.79
N ALA A 236 -17.96 -1.80 2.18
CA ALA A 236 -16.56 -1.98 2.55
C ALA A 236 -16.33 -1.60 4.01
N ASN A 237 -15.42 -2.25 4.73
CA ASN A 237 -15.23 -1.95 6.17
C ASN A 237 -14.54 -0.59 6.36
N TYR A 238 -13.41 -0.40 5.68
CA TYR A 238 -12.54 0.76 5.84
C TYR A 238 -12.04 1.28 4.50
N SER A 239 -11.81 2.59 4.39
CA SER A 239 -10.95 3.10 3.32
C SER A 239 -9.49 3.02 3.75
N VAL A 240 -9.17 3.46 4.97
CA VAL A 240 -7.84 3.31 5.55
C VAL A 240 -7.95 2.55 6.87
N TYR A 241 -7.15 1.50 7.01
CA TYR A 241 -6.96 0.77 8.26
C TYR A 241 -5.49 0.86 8.68
N PHE A 242 -5.20 1.59 9.75
CA PHE A 242 -3.88 1.68 10.34
C PHE A 242 -3.88 1.01 11.71
N ASP A 243 -2.90 0.14 11.96
CA ASP A 243 -2.69 -0.47 13.27
C ASP A 243 -1.21 -0.59 13.60
N ARG A 244 -0.73 0.00 14.70
CA ARG A 244 0.68 -0.18 15.11
C ARG A 244 0.97 -1.57 15.68
N LEU A 245 -0.06 -2.41 15.87
CA LEU A 245 0.01 -3.75 16.44
C LEU A 245 0.75 -3.75 17.79
N ASN A 246 0.42 -2.76 18.63
CA ASN A 246 1.06 -2.49 19.93
C ASN A 246 2.58 -2.22 19.89
N SER A 247 3.17 -1.99 18.71
CA SER A 247 4.59 -1.64 18.56
C SER A 247 4.96 -0.38 19.34
N THR A 248 6.08 -0.43 20.06
CA THR A 248 6.62 0.73 20.78
C THR A 248 7.43 1.67 19.88
N THR A 249 7.70 1.26 18.64
CA THR A 249 8.57 1.98 17.70
C THR A 249 7.83 2.55 16.50
N VAL A 250 6.66 1.99 16.15
CA VAL A 250 5.77 2.55 15.12
C VAL A 250 4.98 3.71 15.69
N ARG A 251 5.40 4.94 15.33
CA ARG A 251 4.89 6.18 15.94
C ARG A 251 4.34 7.21 14.98
N MET A 252 4.42 6.99 13.67
CA MET A 252 4.05 8.03 12.69
C MET A 252 3.21 7.46 11.56
N PHE A 253 2.16 8.18 11.19
CA PHE A 253 1.34 7.93 10.02
C PHE A 253 0.85 9.26 9.44
N THR A 254 0.85 9.38 8.11
CA THR A 254 0.34 10.56 7.43
C THR A 254 -0.58 10.16 6.27
N ALA A 255 -1.72 10.84 6.17
CA ALA A 255 -2.56 10.85 4.97
C ALA A 255 -2.69 12.28 4.45
N GLU A 256 -2.30 12.52 3.20
CA GLU A 256 -2.26 13.83 2.55
C GLU A 256 -3.11 13.81 1.28
N ASN A 257 -3.98 14.80 1.09
CA ASN A 257 -4.83 14.96 -0.08
C ASN A 257 -5.60 13.67 -0.43
N PHE A 258 -6.32 13.12 0.55
CA PHE A 258 -7.08 11.89 0.40
C PHE A 258 -8.50 12.18 -0.08
N HIS A 259 -8.89 11.63 -1.23
CA HIS A 259 -10.24 11.70 -1.76
C HIS A 259 -11.07 10.45 -1.36
N LEU A 260 -12.13 10.66 -0.58
CA LEU A 260 -13.04 9.63 -0.12
C LEU A 260 -14.43 9.82 -0.75
N GLU A 261 -14.78 8.99 -1.75
CA GLU A 261 -16.03 9.12 -2.53
C GLU A 261 -17.15 8.18 -2.07
N HIS A 262 -16.87 7.32 -1.09
CA HIS A 262 -17.85 6.40 -0.49
C HIS A 262 -17.85 6.50 1.04
N ALA A 263 -18.84 5.90 1.68
CA ALA A 263 -18.96 5.85 3.14
C ALA A 263 -18.84 4.39 3.63
N PRO A 264 -17.61 3.90 3.90
CA PRO A 264 -17.40 2.56 4.43
C PRO A 264 -18.20 2.34 5.72
N LYS A 265 -18.69 1.12 5.93
CA LYS A 265 -19.63 0.80 7.01
C LYS A 265 -19.05 0.94 8.43
N ILE A 266 -17.72 0.91 8.58
CA ILE A 266 -17.09 1.07 9.91
C ILE A 266 -16.46 2.46 10.04
N ALA A 267 -15.54 2.82 9.16
CA ALA A 267 -14.92 4.15 9.18
C ALA A 267 -14.27 4.53 7.84
N GLY A 268 -14.21 5.82 7.53
CA GLY A 268 -13.36 6.33 6.46
C GLY A 268 -11.89 6.00 6.75
N ILE A 269 -11.37 6.52 7.86
CA ILE A 269 -10.03 6.23 8.37
C ILE A 269 -10.14 5.65 9.78
N TYR A 270 -9.64 4.43 9.97
CA TYR A 270 -9.52 3.82 11.29
C TYR A 270 -8.06 3.75 11.75
N LEU A 271 -7.81 4.29 12.94
CA LEU A 271 -6.50 4.37 13.57
C LEU A 271 -6.51 3.54 14.86
N ASN A 272 -6.19 2.26 14.74
CA ASN A 272 -6.10 1.35 15.88
C ASN A 272 -4.72 1.41 16.52
N HIS A 273 -4.59 2.02 17.69
CA HIS A 273 -3.28 2.22 18.32
C HIS A 273 -2.28 2.91 17.36
N THR A 274 -2.18 4.23 17.42
CA THR A 274 -1.18 4.99 16.67
C THR A 274 -0.31 5.81 17.63
N GLY A 275 0.88 6.21 17.19
CA GLY A 275 1.58 7.30 17.87
C GLY A 275 0.93 8.62 17.46
N ILE A 276 1.61 9.36 16.60
CA ILE A 276 1.15 10.59 15.97
C ILE A 276 0.60 10.26 14.58
N ALA A 277 -0.65 10.64 14.34
CA ALA A 277 -1.26 10.59 13.02
C ALA A 277 -1.58 12.01 12.53
N THR A 278 -1.25 12.30 11.27
CA THR A 278 -1.60 13.55 10.60
C THR A 278 -2.47 13.26 9.39
N ILE A 279 -3.62 13.91 9.31
CA ILE A 279 -4.57 13.81 8.20
C ILE A 279 -4.77 15.22 7.67
N ASP A 280 -4.34 15.45 6.43
CA ASP A 280 -4.26 16.76 5.80
C ASP A 280 -4.95 16.73 4.44
N GLY A 281 -5.96 17.58 4.22
CA GLY A 281 -6.63 17.64 2.91
C GLY A 281 -7.55 16.45 2.63
N LEU A 282 -8.17 15.85 3.64
CA LEU A 282 -9.17 14.79 3.44
C LEU A 282 -10.46 15.39 2.85
N PHE A 283 -10.78 15.04 1.60
CA PHE A 283 -12.06 15.32 0.97
C PHE A 283 -13.00 14.14 1.16
N ALA A 284 -14.22 14.35 1.65
CA ALA A 284 -15.21 13.27 1.80
C ALA A 284 -16.56 13.64 1.19
N GLN A 285 -17.08 12.81 0.29
CA GLN A 285 -18.25 13.12 -0.54
C GLN A 285 -19.57 12.55 -0.02
N LEU A 286 -19.54 11.35 0.57
CA LEU A 286 -20.71 10.61 1.01
C LEU A 286 -20.64 10.30 2.51
N SER A 287 -21.81 10.16 3.12
CA SER A 287 -21.99 9.82 4.53
C SER A 287 -23.35 9.16 4.75
N TYR A 288 -23.45 8.44 5.86
CA TYR A 288 -24.71 8.12 6.51
C TYR A 288 -24.74 8.79 7.88
N LYS A 289 -25.86 8.69 8.60
CA LYS A 289 -25.98 9.25 9.96
C LYS A 289 -24.96 8.60 10.89
N ASP A 290 -24.17 9.43 11.58
CA ASP A 290 -23.12 8.99 12.51
C ASP A 290 -21.97 8.23 11.83
N PHE A 291 -21.71 8.51 10.55
CA PHE A 291 -20.59 7.94 9.80
C PHE A 291 -19.25 8.37 10.42
N PRO A 292 -18.42 7.44 10.94
CA PRO A 292 -17.12 7.78 11.50
C PRO A 292 -16.12 8.13 10.39
N LEU A 293 -15.99 9.41 10.09
CA LEU A 293 -15.04 9.88 9.08
C LEU A 293 -13.61 9.49 9.47
N ILE A 294 -13.28 9.75 10.73
CA ILE A 294 -12.04 9.30 11.37
C ILE A 294 -12.41 8.68 12.71
N MET A 295 -11.93 7.47 12.93
CA MET A 295 -12.11 6.73 14.18
C MET A 295 -10.75 6.36 14.77
N ALA A 296 -10.42 6.92 15.93
CA ALA A 296 -9.23 6.57 16.69
C ALA A 296 -9.58 5.61 17.84
N ALA A 297 -8.82 4.53 18.00
CA ALA A 297 -8.95 3.64 19.16
C ALA A 297 -8.30 4.23 20.43
N ALA A 298 -8.52 3.61 21.59
CA ALA A 298 -8.07 4.06 22.91
C ALA A 298 -6.54 4.10 23.15
N GLY A 299 -5.73 3.90 22.11
CA GLY A 299 -4.26 3.89 22.21
C GLY A 299 -3.56 4.77 21.16
N ALA A 300 -4.29 5.73 20.60
CA ALA A 300 -3.74 6.80 19.77
C ALA A 300 -3.10 7.89 20.65
N GLU A 301 -1.87 8.29 20.36
CA GLU A 301 -1.14 9.30 21.18
C GLU A 301 -1.43 10.74 20.76
N GLN A 302 -1.63 11.02 19.46
CA GLN A 302 -2.08 12.32 18.98
C GLN A 302 -2.66 12.22 17.57
N ILE A 303 -3.81 12.85 17.34
CA ILE A 303 -4.40 13.00 16.01
C ILE A 303 -4.40 14.48 15.62
N THR A 304 -3.81 14.79 14.46
CA THR A 304 -3.90 16.12 13.85
C THR A 304 -4.73 16.03 12.58
N LEU A 305 -5.82 16.79 12.52
CA LEU A 305 -6.69 16.91 11.36
C LEU A 305 -6.59 18.33 10.81
N ARG A 306 -6.30 18.49 9.53
CA ARG A 306 -6.19 19.84 8.95
C ARG A 306 -6.64 19.96 7.49
N ASN A 307 -6.96 21.19 7.12
CA ASN A 307 -7.30 21.61 5.76
C ASN A 307 -8.41 20.76 5.11
N ILE A 308 -9.51 20.51 5.83
CA ILE A 308 -10.61 19.68 5.33
C ILE A 308 -11.48 20.50 4.38
N PRO A 309 -11.37 20.31 3.05
CA PRO A 309 -11.96 21.22 2.07
C PRO A 309 -13.45 20.98 1.86
N HIS A 310 -13.93 19.77 2.18
CA HIS A 310 -15.30 19.35 1.96
C HIS A 310 -15.77 18.40 3.07
N HIS A 311 -17.02 18.59 3.48
CA HIS A 311 -17.70 17.83 4.51
C HIS A 311 -19.19 17.80 4.14
N VAL A 312 -19.84 16.65 4.35
CA VAL A 312 -21.29 16.49 4.21
C VAL A 312 -21.91 16.04 5.53
N ASP A 313 -23.20 16.32 5.72
CA ASP A 313 -23.90 16.05 6.97
C ASP A 313 -23.90 14.55 7.35
N GLY A 314 -23.87 14.26 8.65
CA GLY A 314 -23.85 12.88 9.18
C GLY A 314 -22.46 12.35 9.52
N MET A 315 -21.39 13.04 9.10
CA MET A 315 -20.01 12.71 9.47
C MET A 315 -19.72 13.04 10.94
N VAL A 316 -19.04 12.13 11.63
CA VAL A 316 -18.56 12.32 13.01
C VAL A 316 -17.08 11.98 13.16
N LEU A 317 -16.45 12.58 14.16
CA LEU A 317 -15.13 12.18 14.65
C LEU A 317 -15.29 11.27 15.87
N TYR A 318 -14.62 10.12 15.85
CA TYR A 318 -14.74 9.12 16.92
C TYR A 318 -13.43 9.00 17.71
N SER A 319 -13.53 9.12 19.03
CA SER A 319 -12.42 8.93 19.96
C SER A 319 -12.66 7.73 20.88
N GLY A 320 -11.77 6.76 20.83
CA GLY A 320 -11.86 5.48 21.52
C GLY A 320 -11.71 5.56 23.04
N ASN A 321 -11.28 6.71 23.56
CA ASN A 321 -11.40 7.11 24.95
C ASN A 321 -11.50 8.65 25.03
N ASN A 322 -11.56 9.20 26.25
CA ASN A 322 -11.63 10.65 26.47
C ASN A 322 -10.25 11.34 26.49
N GLU A 323 -9.16 10.58 26.33
CA GLU A 323 -7.78 11.03 26.55
C GLU A 323 -6.95 11.13 25.27
N VAL A 324 -7.42 10.60 24.12
CA VAL A 324 -6.74 10.83 22.84
C VAL A 324 -6.70 12.34 22.58
N PRO A 325 -5.50 12.94 22.39
CA PRO A 325 -5.37 14.33 22.00
C PRO A 325 -5.75 14.55 20.54
N TRP A 326 -6.61 15.54 20.31
CA TRP A 326 -7.04 15.96 18.98
C TRP A 326 -6.68 17.43 18.74
N ARG A 327 -6.06 17.70 17.60
CA ARG A 327 -5.74 19.05 17.11
C ARG A 327 -6.36 19.24 15.74
N LEU A 328 -7.30 20.20 15.62
CA LEU A 328 -7.99 20.51 14.37
C LEU A 328 -7.53 21.86 13.81
N GLU A 329 -7.08 21.93 12.57
CA GLU A 329 -6.58 23.17 11.96
C GLU A 329 -7.25 23.45 10.62
N TYR A 330 -7.91 24.60 10.50
CA TYR A 330 -8.62 25.00 9.29
C TYR A 330 -9.68 23.99 8.84
N CYS A 331 -10.36 23.38 9.81
CA CYS A 331 -11.42 22.40 9.59
C CYS A 331 -12.81 23.06 9.47
N HIS A 332 -13.78 22.30 8.95
CA HIS A 332 -15.17 22.73 8.93
C HIS A 332 -15.73 22.94 10.35
N LYS A 333 -16.60 23.95 10.52
CA LYS A 333 -17.12 24.36 11.84
C LYS A 333 -17.84 23.24 12.61
N SER A 334 -18.44 22.30 11.89
CA SER A 334 -19.19 21.17 12.48
C SER A 334 -18.30 20.32 13.40
N PHE A 335 -17.02 20.15 13.07
CA PHE A 335 -16.09 19.35 13.88
C PHE A 335 -15.71 20.00 15.21
N TYR A 336 -16.10 21.24 15.46
CA TYR A 336 -15.91 21.89 16.76
C TYR A 336 -17.12 21.77 17.67
N GLN A 337 -18.20 21.11 17.22
CA GLN A 337 -19.44 20.96 17.96
C GLN A 337 -19.58 19.55 18.54
N ALA A 338 -20.01 19.45 19.80
CA ALA A 338 -20.11 18.20 20.56
C ALA A 338 -20.96 17.11 19.87
N GLU A 339 -22.01 17.51 19.15
CA GLU A 339 -22.92 16.64 18.41
C GLU A 339 -22.24 15.85 17.28
N ASN A 340 -21.10 16.34 16.76
CA ASN A 340 -20.33 15.66 15.71
C ASN A 340 -19.16 14.84 16.25
N TRP A 341 -19.13 14.60 17.56
CA TRP A 341 -18.14 13.75 18.20
C TRP A 341 -18.79 12.54 18.85
N ARG A 342 -18.08 11.42 18.81
CA ARG A 342 -18.45 10.18 19.52
C ARG A 342 -17.27 9.77 20.39
N VAL A 343 -17.37 10.01 21.70
CA VAL A 343 -16.29 9.75 22.65
C VAL A 343 -16.67 8.59 23.54
N LYS A 344 -15.87 7.51 23.52
CA LYS A 344 -16.06 6.36 24.40
C LYS A 344 -15.61 6.72 25.82
N THR A 345 -16.44 6.39 26.79
CA THR A 345 -16.23 6.61 28.22
C THR A 345 -16.57 5.34 29.00
N ALA A 346 -16.38 5.37 30.33
CA ALA A 346 -16.86 4.31 31.22
C ALA A 346 -18.38 4.11 31.18
N LYS A 347 -19.16 5.12 30.76
CA LYS A 347 -20.63 5.08 30.67
C LYS A 347 -21.15 4.69 29.28
N GLY A 348 -20.26 4.44 28.32
CA GLY A 348 -20.60 4.20 26.91
C GLY A 348 -20.11 5.31 25.99
N CYS A 349 -20.73 5.43 24.81
CA CYS A 349 -20.37 6.44 23.82
C CYS A 349 -21.21 7.72 24.04
N GLU A 350 -20.55 8.85 24.26
CA GLU A 350 -21.18 10.14 24.53
C GLU A 350 -20.94 11.12 23.36
N SER A 351 -21.91 12.01 23.11
CA SER A 351 -21.77 13.12 22.15
C SER A 351 -21.15 14.33 22.81
N LYS A 352 -19.82 14.41 22.79
CA LYS A 352 -19.03 15.48 23.40
C LYS A 352 -17.66 15.58 22.75
N THR A 353 -16.98 16.71 22.87
CA THR A 353 -15.57 16.82 22.48
C THR A 353 -14.67 16.01 23.43
N PRO A 354 -13.53 15.48 22.96
CA PRO A 354 -12.51 14.87 23.82
C PRO A 354 -11.96 15.87 24.86
N PHE A 355 -11.36 15.36 25.93
CA PHE A 355 -10.79 16.22 26.98
C PHE A 355 -9.62 17.06 26.44
N TYR A 356 -8.67 16.42 25.76
CA TYR A 356 -7.55 17.08 25.10
C TYR A 356 -7.92 17.45 23.67
N PHE A 357 -8.74 18.49 23.54
CA PHE A 357 -9.20 18.99 22.26
C PHE A 357 -8.74 20.43 22.07
N SER A 358 -8.14 20.73 20.92
CA SER A 358 -7.79 22.08 20.51
C SER A 358 -8.02 22.27 19.02
N GLY A 359 -8.22 23.51 18.59
CA GLY A 359 -8.13 23.80 17.17
C GLY A 359 -8.37 25.24 16.75
N ILE A 360 -8.21 25.47 15.45
CA ILE A 360 -8.35 26.77 14.79
C ILE A 360 -9.31 26.61 13.61
N GLY A 361 -10.39 27.38 13.57
CA GLY A 361 -11.44 27.26 12.55
C GLY A 361 -10.98 27.52 11.10
N GLY A 362 -11.69 26.93 10.14
CA GLY A 362 -11.48 27.08 8.68
C GLY A 362 -12.44 28.07 8.01
N LYS A 363 -12.90 27.77 6.78
CA LYS A 363 -13.61 28.56 5.72
C LYS A 363 -14.63 29.66 6.13
N PHE A 364 -15.05 29.76 7.40
CA PHE A 364 -15.94 30.81 7.92
C PHE A 364 -15.59 31.33 9.34
N GLN A 365 -14.52 30.81 9.94
CA GLN A 365 -14.07 31.05 11.32
C GLN A 365 -12.54 31.06 11.40
N ILE A 366 -11.88 31.54 10.34
CA ILE A 366 -10.41 31.55 10.25
C ILE A 366 -9.82 32.31 11.45
N GLY A 367 -8.93 31.64 12.18
CA GLY A 367 -8.27 32.22 13.35
C GLY A 367 -9.06 32.09 14.67
N GLN A 368 -10.32 31.64 14.65
CA GLN A 368 -11.07 31.36 15.87
C GLN A 368 -10.47 30.13 16.57
N LYS A 369 -10.12 30.28 17.85
CA LYS A 369 -9.59 29.19 18.69
C LYS A 369 -10.71 28.43 19.40
N TYR A 370 -10.55 27.12 19.50
CA TYR A 370 -11.44 26.19 20.20
C TYR A 370 -10.66 25.31 21.16
N GLY A 371 -11.32 24.86 22.22
CA GLY A 371 -10.71 24.02 23.25
C GLY A 371 -10.04 24.82 24.38
N LYS A 372 -9.48 24.09 25.35
CA LYS A 372 -8.71 24.67 26.47
C LYS A 372 -7.22 24.49 26.24
#